data_AF-A0A428TBB1-F1
#
_entry.id   AF-A0A428TBB1-F1
#
_cell.length_a   1.000
_cell.length_b   1.000
_cell.length_c   1.000
_cell.angle_alpha   90.00
_cell.angle_beta   90.00
_cell.angle_gamma   90.00
#
_symmetry.space_group_name_H-M   'P 1'
#
loop_
_entity.id
_entity.type
_entity.pdbx_description
1 polymer ?
#
loop_
_entity_poly.entity_id
_entity_poly.type
_entity_poly.pdbx_seq_one_letter_code
_entity_poly.pdbx_strand_id
1 'polypeptide(L)'
;MELADGTIDIVHPEVRAHVNSLVSALGGISADDDGRYQLGDDALEVLRDLKRWIRFYDEKTNRMDVARCIHEANLIEGDLLPILATWPENATDSKFKSRMALACFELMVPLTWPMERDRERMTVNHHRHMPVLELAQVAYKRAIINFDGARVLHTAVRVALPSMAIPIGDRSQRDQGIIKLVLFFLRNIAMIEPPPDVKYDGDESQISRSATIDAFSYQDIFLVLLTLASNMGDDFRTEDTSVMEIIYHLVKQVDTEKLFMNEQQLSKAKAGELAAMMNKESSMLKAYNRKGPTRHNRFGTMIWVKREDGKMSSLSGQDALADASMRNQKVGQHKDLPAAS
;
A
#
# COMPACT_ATOMS: atom_id res chain seq x y z
N MET A 1 31.50 -4.42 -0.54
CA MET A 1 32.01 -5.25 0.56
C MET A 1 31.17 -6.50 0.56
N GLU A 2 31.76 -7.69 0.44
CA GLU A 2 31.01 -8.94 0.54
C GLU A 2 30.45 -9.07 1.97
N LEU A 3 29.16 -9.33 2.09
CA LEU A 3 28.55 -9.69 3.38
C LEU A 3 29.14 -11.03 3.84
N ALA A 4 29.03 -11.34 5.15
CA ALA A 4 29.59 -12.56 5.74
C ALA A 4 29.12 -13.88 5.09
N ASP A 5 28.08 -13.82 4.25
CA ASP A 5 27.50 -14.93 3.48
C ASP A 5 27.87 -14.89 1.98
N GLY A 6 28.89 -14.12 1.58
CA GLY A 6 29.36 -14.01 0.20
C GLY A 6 28.42 -13.26 -0.76
N THR A 7 27.33 -12.66 -0.25
CA THR A 7 26.39 -11.86 -1.04
C THR A 7 26.84 -10.39 -1.09
N ILE A 8 26.79 -9.80 -2.28
CA ILE A 8 27.05 -8.37 -2.47
C ILE A 8 25.81 -7.61 -2.01
N ASP A 9 25.98 -6.67 -1.06
CA ASP A 9 24.90 -5.79 -0.61
C ASP A 9 24.23 -5.12 -1.81
N ILE A 10 22.89 -5.12 -1.80
CA ILE A 10 22.07 -4.58 -2.88
C ILE A 10 22.26 -3.06 -2.95
N VAL A 11 22.43 -2.41 -1.80
CA VAL A 11 22.62 -0.96 -1.70
C VAL A 11 24.10 -0.62 -1.68
N HIS A 12 24.46 0.54 -2.25
CA HIS A 12 25.84 1.03 -2.18
C HIS A 12 26.30 1.25 -0.72
N PRO A 13 27.43 0.65 -0.27
CA PRO A 13 27.84 0.67 1.13
C PRO A 13 28.02 2.07 1.73
N GLU A 14 28.57 3.01 0.96
CA GLU A 14 28.75 4.39 1.42
C GLU A 14 27.41 5.11 1.65
N VAL A 15 26.41 4.83 0.81
CA VAL A 15 25.06 5.39 0.97
C VAL A 15 24.44 4.86 2.25
N ARG A 16 24.54 3.55 2.48
CA ARG A 16 24.05 2.90 3.70
C ARG A 16 24.70 3.48 4.96
N ALA A 17 26.03 3.58 4.98
CA ALA A 17 26.75 4.13 6.12
C ALA A 17 26.34 5.58 6.40
N HIS A 18 26.22 6.41 5.35
CA HIS A 18 25.86 7.80 5.49
C HIS A 18 24.41 8.00 5.96
N VAL A 19 23.45 7.29 5.35
CA VAL A 19 22.03 7.35 5.74
C VAL A 19 21.86 6.89 7.19
N ASN A 20 22.48 5.78 7.60
CA ASN A 20 22.39 5.30 8.98
C ASN A 20 22.98 6.30 9.99
N SER A 21 24.08 6.97 9.62
CA SER A 21 24.65 8.05 10.44
C SER A 21 23.69 9.22 10.58
N LEU A 22 22.98 9.61 9.51
CA LEU A 22 21.99 10.68 9.55
C LEU A 22 20.79 10.28 10.41
N VAL A 23 20.21 9.09 10.21
CA VAL A 23 19.07 8.62 11.02
C VAL A 23 19.43 8.58 12.51
N SER A 24 20.61 8.07 12.86
CA SER A 24 21.07 8.02 14.25
C SER A 24 21.27 9.41 14.88
N ALA A 25 21.57 10.43 14.08
CA ALA A 25 21.76 11.81 14.54
C ALA A 25 20.44 12.57 14.70
N LEU A 26 19.32 12.02 14.22
CA LEU A 26 18.02 12.68 14.24
C LEU A 26 17.44 12.78 15.66
N GLY A 27 17.68 11.75 16.47
CA GLY A 27 17.18 11.65 17.83
C GLY A 27 16.95 10.20 18.24
N GLY A 28 16.13 10.02 19.27
CA GLY A 28 15.73 8.69 19.71
C GLY A 28 14.79 8.73 20.90
N ILE A 29 14.19 7.58 21.19
CA ILE A 29 13.36 7.40 22.38
C ILE A 29 14.28 7.30 23.60
N SER A 30 14.14 8.23 24.53
CA SER A 30 14.91 8.22 25.77
C SER A 30 14.28 7.25 26.77
N ALA A 31 15.09 6.31 27.29
CA ALA A 31 14.67 5.44 28.39
C ALA A 31 14.49 6.23 29.71
N ASP A 32 15.13 7.40 29.82
CA ASP A 32 15.13 8.21 31.04
C ASP A 32 13.99 9.24 31.09
N ASP A 33 13.34 9.55 29.96
CA ASP A 33 12.24 10.53 29.85
C ASP A 33 10.90 9.86 29.53
N ASP A 34 10.52 8.84 30.31
CA ASP A 34 9.23 8.12 30.19
C ASP A 34 8.92 7.59 28.77
N GLY A 35 9.94 7.28 27.97
CA GLY A 35 9.77 6.82 26.59
C GLY A 35 9.40 7.94 25.60
N ARG A 36 9.66 9.21 25.94
CA ARG A 36 9.49 10.34 25.02
C ARG A 36 10.64 10.41 24.01
N TYR A 37 10.30 10.91 22.83
CA TYR A 37 11.28 11.14 21.77
C TYR A 37 12.07 12.41 22.02
N GLN A 38 13.39 12.27 22.12
CA GLN A 38 14.32 13.38 22.26
C GLN A 38 14.94 13.70 20.90
N LEU A 39 14.77 14.94 20.45
CA LEU A 39 15.39 15.45 19.24
C LEU A 39 16.91 15.57 19.43
N GLY A 40 17.67 15.19 18.41
CA GLY A 40 19.09 15.52 18.32
C GLY A 40 19.32 17.02 18.13
N ASP A 41 20.53 17.48 18.47
CA ASP A 41 20.88 18.91 18.47
C ASP A 41 20.67 19.58 17.11
N ASP A 42 21.05 18.89 16.02
CA ASP A 42 20.96 19.36 14.63
C ASP A 42 19.88 18.63 13.82
N ALA A 43 18.79 18.18 14.48
CA ALA A 43 17.76 17.35 13.85
C ALA A 43 17.14 17.98 12.57
N LEU A 44 16.98 19.30 12.51
CA LEU A 44 16.38 19.96 11.35
C LEU A 44 17.32 19.92 10.14
N GLU A 45 18.61 20.08 10.35
CA GLU A 45 19.68 20.00 9.37
C GLU A 45 19.79 18.57 8.85
N VAL A 46 19.72 17.58 9.74
CA VAL A 46 19.68 16.15 9.39
C VAL A 46 18.50 15.81 8.47
N LEU A 47 17.28 16.29 8.78
CA LEU A 47 16.13 16.07 7.89
C LEU A 47 16.32 16.69 6.51
N ARG A 48 16.93 17.90 6.45
CA ARG A 48 17.25 18.54 5.18
C ARG A 48 18.30 17.77 4.39
N ASP A 49 19.28 17.18 5.07
CA ASP A 49 20.27 16.31 4.43
C ASP A 49 19.65 15.04 3.88
N LEU A 50 18.83 14.33 4.64
CA LEU A 50 18.08 13.18 4.14
C LEU A 50 17.26 13.54 2.90
N LYS A 51 16.61 14.71 2.88
CA LYS A 51 15.87 15.21 1.73
C LYS A 51 16.77 15.45 0.52
N ARG A 52 17.96 16.03 0.75
CA ARG A 52 18.97 16.22 -0.30
C ARG A 52 19.40 14.89 -0.90
N TRP A 53 19.62 13.86 -0.09
CA TRP A 53 19.99 12.53 -0.55
C TRP A 53 18.88 11.88 -1.39
N ILE A 54 17.63 11.92 -0.95
CA ILE A 54 16.50 11.41 -1.75
C ILE A 54 16.45 12.12 -3.11
N ARG A 55 16.52 13.46 -3.11
CA ARG A 55 16.36 14.25 -4.34
C ARG A 55 17.54 14.15 -5.29
N PHE A 56 18.77 14.26 -4.78
CA PHE A 56 19.96 14.41 -5.63
C PHE A 56 20.70 13.10 -5.87
N TYR A 57 20.53 12.10 -5.00
CA TYR A 57 21.02 10.76 -5.25
C TYR A 57 19.92 9.94 -5.89
N ASP A 58 18.86 9.59 -5.16
CA ASP A 58 17.86 8.63 -5.62
C ASP A 58 17.09 9.09 -6.86
N GLU A 59 16.45 10.26 -6.83
CA GLU A 59 15.61 10.75 -7.94
C GLU A 59 16.46 11.11 -9.18
N LYS A 60 17.59 11.80 -8.98
CA LYS A 60 18.44 12.26 -10.09
C LYS A 60 19.21 11.14 -10.77
N THR A 61 19.57 10.09 -10.04
CA THR A 61 20.33 8.95 -10.60
C THR A 61 19.49 7.69 -10.80
N ASN A 62 18.21 7.73 -10.42
CA ASN A 62 17.23 6.67 -10.61
C ASN A 62 17.68 5.33 -9.96
N ARG A 63 18.02 5.40 -8.65
CA ARG A 63 18.68 4.30 -7.91
C ARG A 63 17.83 3.64 -6.82
N MET A 64 17.03 4.41 -6.08
CA MET A 64 16.22 3.96 -4.92
C MET A 64 17.03 3.33 -3.77
N ASP A 65 18.32 3.63 -3.70
CA ASP A 65 19.25 3.14 -2.69
C ASP A 65 18.97 3.84 -1.33
N VAL A 66 18.75 5.16 -1.34
CA VAL A 66 18.48 5.96 -0.13
C VAL A 66 17.12 5.58 0.46
N ALA A 67 16.07 5.47 -0.36
CA ALA A 67 14.75 5.05 0.08
C ALA A 67 14.78 3.66 0.73
N ARG A 68 15.60 2.75 0.18
CA ARG A 68 15.81 1.41 0.75
C ARG A 68 16.49 1.47 2.11
N CYS A 69 17.55 2.27 2.27
CA CYS A 69 18.21 2.45 3.56
C CYS A 69 17.30 3.12 4.60
N ILE A 70 16.52 4.12 4.19
CA ILE A 70 15.55 4.79 5.06
C ILE A 70 14.50 3.80 5.60
N HIS A 71 14.01 2.91 4.73
CA HIS A 71 13.09 1.86 5.14
C HIS A 71 13.72 0.90 6.16
N GLU A 72 14.92 0.39 5.85
CA GLU A 72 15.64 -0.55 6.72
C GLU A 72 16.03 0.07 8.07
N ALA A 73 16.23 1.40 8.11
CA ALA A 73 16.48 2.15 9.34
C ALA A 73 15.21 2.50 10.13
N ASN A 74 14.01 2.11 9.65
CA ASN A 74 12.72 2.38 10.28
C ASN A 74 12.42 3.86 10.55
N LEU A 75 12.87 4.78 9.68
CA LEU A 75 12.80 6.22 9.93
C LEU A 75 11.37 6.74 10.17
N ILE A 76 10.36 6.23 9.44
CA ILE A 76 8.99 6.77 9.55
C ILE A 76 8.40 6.46 10.92
N GLU A 77 8.35 5.19 11.31
CA GLU A 77 7.74 4.76 12.59
C GLU A 77 8.65 5.04 13.78
N GLY A 78 9.97 4.89 13.62
CA GLY A 78 10.96 5.08 14.67
C GLY A 78 11.22 6.55 15.03
N ASP A 79 11.14 7.46 14.06
CA ASP A 79 11.53 8.86 14.27
C ASP A 79 10.48 9.87 13.79
N LEU A 80 10.08 9.86 12.51
CA LEU A 80 9.24 10.96 11.97
C LEU A 80 7.88 11.05 12.67
N LEU A 81 7.22 9.92 12.94
CA LEU A 81 5.94 9.90 13.66
C LEU A 81 6.09 10.38 15.12
N PRO A 82 7.05 9.86 15.92
CA PRO A 82 7.36 10.42 17.23
C PRO A 82 7.72 11.91 17.22
N ILE A 83 8.50 12.39 16.23
CA ILE A 83 8.84 13.81 16.08
C ILE A 83 7.58 14.65 15.88
N LEU A 84 6.65 14.20 15.03
CA LEU A 84 5.36 14.87 14.84
C LEU A 84 4.53 14.89 16.13
N ALA A 85 4.60 13.84 16.96
CA ALA A 85 3.94 13.80 18.27
C ALA A 85 4.46 14.85 19.26
N THR A 86 5.69 15.31 19.11
CA THR A 86 6.23 16.39 19.96
C THR A 86 5.54 17.74 19.73
N TRP A 87 4.72 17.89 18.67
CA TRP A 87 3.99 19.10 18.34
C TRP A 87 2.47 18.96 18.54
N PRO A 88 1.97 19.04 19.78
CA PRO A 88 0.54 18.89 20.06
C PRO A 88 -0.26 20.08 19.52
N GLU A 89 -1.57 19.89 19.38
CA GLU A 89 -2.48 20.83 18.72
C GLU A 89 -2.63 22.18 19.43
N ASN A 90 -2.55 22.17 20.76
CA ASN A 90 -2.57 23.37 21.58
C ASN A 90 -1.30 24.23 21.46
N ALA A 91 -0.20 23.67 20.93
CA ALA A 91 1.08 24.38 20.81
C ALA A 91 1.19 25.13 19.47
N THR A 92 0.46 26.23 19.29
CA THR A 92 0.43 27.00 18.02
C THR A 92 1.65 27.88 17.78
N ASP A 93 2.37 28.26 18.85
CA ASP A 93 3.36 29.35 18.77
C ASP A 93 4.78 28.87 18.43
N SER A 94 5.03 27.56 18.44
CA SER A 94 6.36 27.02 18.20
C SER A 94 6.71 26.95 16.72
N LYS A 95 7.30 28.04 16.20
CA LYS A 95 7.86 28.10 14.83
C LYS A 95 8.92 27.03 14.56
N PHE A 96 9.65 26.57 15.60
CA PHE A 96 10.63 25.50 15.45
C PHE A 96 9.94 24.16 15.18
N LYS A 97 8.96 23.77 16.01
CA LYS A 97 8.22 22.51 15.85
C LYS A 97 7.42 22.48 14.54
N SER A 98 6.82 23.59 14.14
CA SER A 98 6.16 23.71 12.83
C SER A 98 7.12 23.49 11.65
N ARG A 99 8.35 24.04 11.72
CA ARG A 99 9.39 23.80 10.70
C ARG A 99 9.89 22.35 10.71
N MET A 100 10.00 21.73 11.88
CA MET A 100 10.35 20.32 12.02
C MET A 100 9.29 19.44 11.37
N ALA A 101 8.01 19.66 11.69
CA ALA A 101 6.89 18.94 11.10
C ALA A 101 6.86 19.09 9.57
N LEU A 102 7.08 20.30 9.05
CA LEU A 102 7.21 20.51 7.61
C LEU A 102 8.35 19.66 7.01
N ALA A 103 9.53 19.64 7.64
CA ALA A 103 10.65 18.84 7.17
C ALA A 103 10.37 17.33 7.21
N CYS A 104 9.62 16.83 8.21
CA CYS A 104 9.14 15.45 8.22
C CYS A 104 8.26 15.16 7.01
N PHE A 105 7.28 16.01 6.70
CA PHE A 105 6.42 15.82 5.51
C PHE A 105 7.20 15.93 4.19
N GLU A 106 8.22 16.79 4.13
CA GLU A 106 9.11 16.88 2.96
C GLU A 106 9.90 15.58 2.69
N LEU A 107 10.08 14.71 3.70
CA LEU A 107 10.61 13.35 3.53
C LEU A 107 9.51 12.31 3.28
N MET A 108 8.39 12.40 4.00
CA MET A 108 7.31 11.42 3.87
C MET A 108 6.66 11.43 2.49
N VAL A 109 6.53 12.60 1.84
CA VAL A 109 5.95 12.70 0.49
C VAL A 109 6.73 11.89 -0.56
N PRO A 110 8.05 12.08 -0.76
CA PRO A 110 8.77 11.26 -1.74
C PRO A 110 8.84 9.78 -1.34
N LEU A 111 8.91 9.43 -0.05
CA LEU A 111 8.92 8.03 0.41
C LEU A 111 7.58 7.31 0.16
N THR A 112 6.48 8.05 0.19
CA THR A 112 5.13 7.55 -0.08
C THR A 112 4.70 7.76 -1.54
N TRP A 113 5.58 8.28 -2.40
CA TRP A 113 5.23 8.57 -3.78
C TRP A 113 4.98 7.27 -4.57
N PRO A 114 3.85 7.16 -5.29
CA PRO A 114 3.53 5.96 -6.06
C PRO A 114 4.65 5.56 -7.02
N MET A 115 5.05 4.30 -6.98
CA MET A 115 6.08 3.76 -7.87
C MET A 115 5.45 3.26 -9.17
N GLU A 116 5.86 3.84 -10.29
CA GLU A 116 5.41 3.44 -11.63
C GLU A 116 6.42 2.50 -12.29
N ARG A 117 5.93 1.40 -12.85
CA ARG A 117 6.74 0.43 -13.59
C ARG A 117 6.80 0.80 -15.07
N ASP A 118 7.62 1.79 -15.40
CA ASP A 118 7.89 2.18 -16.79
C ASP A 118 9.02 1.34 -17.39
N ARG A 119 8.68 0.52 -18.40
CA ARG A 119 9.62 -0.39 -19.07
C ARG A 119 10.82 0.32 -19.70
N GLU A 120 10.68 1.59 -20.10
CA GLU A 120 11.76 2.33 -20.76
C GLU A 120 12.73 2.98 -19.76
N ARG A 121 12.28 3.23 -18.53
CA ARG A 121 13.05 3.96 -17.50
C ARG A 121 13.58 3.06 -16.39
N MET A 122 13.02 1.87 -16.24
CA MET A 122 13.42 0.94 -15.18
C MET A 122 14.87 0.47 -15.35
N THR A 123 15.61 0.51 -14.25
CA THR A 123 16.98 0.00 -14.15
C THR A 123 17.02 -1.32 -13.39
N VAL A 124 18.15 -2.03 -13.39
CA VAL A 124 18.35 -3.26 -12.60
C VAL A 124 18.08 -3.01 -11.11
N ASN A 125 18.44 -1.84 -10.60
CA ASN A 125 18.16 -1.48 -9.21
C ASN A 125 16.65 -1.42 -8.92
N HIS A 126 15.84 -0.99 -9.88
CA HIS A 126 14.39 -0.97 -9.70
C HIS A 126 13.82 -2.35 -9.44
N HIS A 127 14.28 -3.35 -10.19
CA HIS A 127 13.86 -4.73 -9.96
C HIS A 127 14.27 -5.27 -8.59
N ARG A 128 15.35 -4.76 -7.99
CA ARG A 128 15.84 -5.19 -6.68
C ARG A 128 15.15 -4.46 -5.51
N HIS A 129 14.81 -3.18 -5.68
CA HIS A 129 14.26 -2.36 -4.59
C HIS A 129 12.73 -2.27 -4.60
N MET A 130 12.07 -2.14 -5.76
CA MET A 130 10.63 -1.87 -5.81
C MET A 130 9.77 -2.87 -5.04
N PRO A 131 9.98 -4.21 -5.11
CA PRO A 131 9.15 -5.14 -4.34
C PRO A 131 9.20 -4.89 -2.83
N VAL A 132 10.36 -4.48 -2.32
CA VAL A 132 10.54 -4.15 -0.90
C VAL A 132 9.95 -2.78 -0.58
N LEU A 133 10.16 -1.79 -1.46
CA LEU A 133 9.64 -0.43 -1.25
C LEU A 133 8.12 -0.35 -1.39
N GLU A 134 7.48 -1.16 -2.24
CA GLU A 134 6.02 -1.26 -2.34
C GLU A 134 5.42 -1.77 -1.02
N LEU A 135 6.03 -2.81 -0.42
CA LEU A 135 5.65 -3.27 0.92
C LEU A 135 5.97 -2.23 2.00
N ALA A 136 7.09 -1.51 1.88
CA ALA A 136 7.44 -0.43 2.79
C ALA A 136 6.37 0.68 2.78
N GLN A 137 5.87 1.07 1.60
CA GLN A 137 4.80 2.06 1.49
C GLN A 137 3.50 1.62 2.17
N VAL A 138 3.15 0.35 2.05
CA VAL A 138 2.01 -0.23 2.79
C VAL A 138 2.25 -0.14 4.30
N ALA A 139 3.45 -0.48 4.77
CA ALA A 139 3.81 -0.35 6.17
C ALA A 139 3.76 1.11 6.65
N TYR A 140 4.24 2.06 5.83
CA TYR A 140 4.17 3.49 6.13
C TYR A 140 2.72 3.97 6.24
N LYS A 141 1.86 3.60 5.30
CA LYS A 141 0.43 3.93 5.36
C LYS A 141 -0.20 3.40 6.64
N ARG A 142 0.06 2.14 6.99
CA ARG A 142 -0.43 1.52 8.23
C ARG A 142 0.02 2.32 9.45
N ALA A 143 1.31 2.63 9.55
CA ALA A 143 1.88 3.37 10.66
C ALA A 143 1.27 4.78 10.76
N ILE A 144 1.14 5.49 9.64
CA ILE A 144 0.60 6.86 9.59
C ILE A 144 -0.88 6.93 9.99
N ILE A 145 -1.70 6.00 9.49
CA ILE A 145 -3.15 5.98 9.74
C ILE A 145 -3.46 5.60 11.19
N ASN A 146 -2.72 4.63 11.73
CA ASN A 146 -3.00 4.02 13.03
C ASN A 146 -2.04 4.52 14.13
N PHE A 147 -1.43 5.70 13.96
CA PHE A 147 -0.51 6.24 14.95
C PHE A 147 -1.26 6.86 16.14
N ASP A 148 -1.10 6.28 17.32
CA ASP A 148 -1.80 6.75 18.53
C ASP A 148 -1.18 8.02 19.12
N GLY A 149 0.11 8.28 18.86
CA GLY A 149 0.83 9.40 19.46
C GLY A 149 0.40 10.78 18.95
N ALA A 150 -0.18 10.86 17.75
CA ALA A 150 -0.64 12.11 17.14
C ALA A 150 -1.60 11.89 15.97
N ARG A 151 -2.45 12.89 15.70
CA ARG A 151 -3.27 12.95 14.48
C ARG A 151 -2.43 13.39 13.29
N VAL A 152 -1.66 12.47 12.70
CA VAL A 152 -0.64 12.76 11.65
C VAL A 152 -1.21 13.51 10.44
N LEU A 153 -2.37 13.09 9.94
CA LEU A 153 -3.02 13.72 8.77
C LEU A 153 -3.49 15.13 9.13
N HIS A 154 -4.08 15.30 10.32
CA HIS A 154 -4.47 16.62 10.82
C HIS A 154 -3.25 17.53 11.01
N THR A 155 -2.14 17.02 11.53
CA THR A 155 -0.87 17.75 11.65
C THR A 155 -0.34 18.18 10.29
N ALA A 156 -0.48 17.36 9.23
CA ALA A 156 -0.11 17.74 7.87
C ALA A 156 -0.91 18.96 7.40
N VAL A 157 -2.24 18.94 7.58
CA VAL A 157 -3.11 20.08 7.27
C VAL A 157 -2.70 21.32 8.07
N ARG A 158 -2.43 21.16 9.37
CA ARG A 158 -2.02 22.24 10.26
C ARG A 158 -0.73 22.93 9.80
N VAL A 159 0.21 22.19 9.20
CA VAL A 159 1.43 22.76 8.60
C VAL A 159 1.11 23.68 7.43
N ALA A 160 0.13 23.33 6.59
CA ALA A 160 -0.25 24.14 5.42
C ALA A 160 -1.26 25.25 5.70
N LEU A 161 -1.98 25.19 6.84
CA LEU A 161 -3.03 26.15 7.19
C LEU A 161 -2.58 27.63 7.11
N PRO A 162 -1.39 28.02 7.64
CA PRO A 162 -0.92 29.39 7.52
C PRO A 162 -0.75 29.85 6.06
N SER A 163 -0.28 28.96 5.18
CA SER A 163 -0.12 29.25 3.75
C SER A 163 -1.47 29.29 3.02
N MET A 164 -2.44 28.48 3.43
CA MET A 164 -3.81 28.50 2.88
C MET A 164 -4.57 29.77 3.27
N ALA A 165 -4.34 30.31 4.46
CA ALA A 165 -5.00 31.52 4.96
C ALA A 165 -4.57 32.81 4.24
N ILE A 166 -3.42 32.80 3.56
CA ILE A 166 -2.96 33.94 2.75
C ILE A 166 -3.81 34.00 1.46
N PRO A 167 -4.32 35.18 1.04
CA PRO A 167 -5.04 35.33 -0.22
C PRO A 167 -4.22 34.85 -1.42
N ILE A 168 -4.88 34.24 -2.42
CA ILE A 168 -4.18 33.59 -3.55
C ILE A 168 -3.17 34.51 -4.28
N GLY A 169 -3.45 35.81 -4.38
CA GLY A 169 -2.57 36.80 -5.01
C GLY A 169 -1.29 37.12 -4.24
N ASP A 170 -1.31 36.94 -2.92
CA ASP A 170 -0.19 37.28 -2.01
C ASP A 170 0.63 36.03 -1.61
N ARG A 171 0.20 34.83 -1.98
CA ARG A 171 0.91 33.59 -1.69
C ARG A 171 2.24 33.53 -2.44
N SER A 172 3.33 33.32 -1.70
CA SER A 172 4.64 33.08 -2.31
C SER A 172 4.70 31.69 -2.97
N GLN A 173 5.71 31.45 -3.81
CA GLN A 173 5.99 30.11 -4.36
C GLN A 173 6.22 29.06 -3.26
N ARG A 174 6.78 29.49 -2.12
CA ARG A 174 6.97 28.61 -0.96
C ARG A 174 5.63 28.21 -0.37
N ASP A 175 4.71 29.15 -0.19
CA ASP A 175 3.37 28.89 0.36
C ASP A 175 2.58 27.94 -0.54
N GLN A 176 2.58 28.19 -1.85
CA GLN A 176 1.98 27.29 -2.84
C GLN A 176 2.62 25.89 -2.80
N GLY A 177 3.94 25.82 -2.63
CA GLY A 177 4.68 24.57 -2.49
C GLY A 177 4.27 23.77 -1.25
N ILE A 178 4.06 24.43 -0.11
CA ILE A 178 3.60 23.78 1.13
C ILE A 178 2.19 23.22 0.97
N ILE A 179 1.27 23.99 0.36
CA ILE A 179 -0.10 23.53 0.09
C ILE A 179 -0.07 22.28 -0.80
N LYS A 180 0.69 22.32 -1.90
CA LYS A 180 0.84 21.17 -2.80
C LYS A 180 1.47 19.96 -2.12
N LEU A 181 2.49 20.17 -1.28
CA LEU A 181 3.14 19.10 -0.53
C LEU A 181 2.14 18.33 0.32
N VAL A 182 1.29 19.03 1.08
CA VAL A 182 0.28 18.40 1.94
C VAL A 182 -0.80 17.69 1.12
N LEU A 183 -1.25 18.28 0.01
CA LEU A 183 -2.21 17.62 -0.87
C LEU A 183 -1.62 16.36 -1.51
N PHE A 184 -0.36 16.38 -1.93
CA PHE A 184 0.32 15.17 -2.42
C PHE A 184 0.52 14.13 -1.32
N PHE A 185 0.80 14.54 -0.08
CA PHE A 185 0.85 13.62 1.04
C PHE A 185 -0.50 12.89 1.21
N LEU A 186 -1.61 13.63 1.28
CA LEU A 186 -2.94 13.05 1.40
C LEU A 186 -3.28 12.14 0.20
N ARG A 187 -2.91 12.56 -1.01
CA ARG A 187 -3.08 11.76 -2.24
C ARG A 187 -2.31 10.46 -2.17
N ASN A 188 -1.06 10.48 -1.72
CA ASN A 188 -0.23 9.30 -1.58
C ASN A 188 -0.85 8.29 -0.60
N ILE A 189 -1.30 8.76 0.57
CA ILE A 189 -1.96 7.90 1.58
C ILE A 189 -3.25 7.29 1.03
N ALA A 190 -4.05 8.06 0.28
CA ALA A 190 -5.25 7.55 -0.38
C ALA A 190 -4.93 6.53 -1.48
N MET A 191 -3.80 6.69 -2.18
CA MET A 191 -3.43 5.85 -3.32
C MET A 191 -2.76 4.52 -2.95
N ILE A 192 -1.97 4.46 -1.86
CA ILE A 192 -1.23 3.25 -1.46
C ILE A 192 -2.22 2.11 -1.14
N GLU A 193 -2.02 0.98 -1.83
CA GLU A 193 -2.77 -0.26 -1.69
C GLU A 193 -1.81 -1.46 -1.69
N PRO A 194 -2.14 -2.57 -1.01
CA PRO A 194 -1.38 -3.81 -1.12
C PRO A 194 -1.22 -4.26 -2.57
N PRO A 195 -0.01 -4.68 -2.99
CA PRO A 195 0.16 -5.30 -4.29
C PRO A 195 -0.64 -6.61 -4.35
N PRO A 196 -1.40 -6.89 -5.42
CA PRO A 196 -2.33 -8.02 -5.50
C PRO A 196 -1.62 -9.39 -5.45
N ASP A 197 -0.37 -9.46 -5.90
CA ASP A 197 0.39 -10.72 -6.05
C ASP A 197 1.42 -10.94 -4.93
N VAL A 198 1.46 -10.06 -3.93
CA VAL A 198 2.44 -10.14 -2.84
C VAL A 198 1.71 -10.49 -1.55
N LYS A 199 2.18 -11.55 -0.87
CA LYS A 199 1.69 -11.88 0.47
C LYS A 199 2.09 -10.77 1.43
N TYR A 200 1.14 -9.90 1.76
CA TYR A 200 1.26 -8.98 2.87
C TYR A 200 0.98 -9.75 4.17
N ASP A 201 1.92 -9.74 5.11
CA ASP A 201 1.82 -10.48 6.37
C ASP A 201 1.12 -9.67 7.48
N GLY A 202 0.73 -8.43 7.19
CA GLY A 202 0.01 -7.55 8.12
C GLY A 202 -1.50 -7.66 7.99
N ASP A 203 -2.22 -7.02 8.92
CA ASP A 203 -3.67 -6.93 8.87
C ASP A 203 -4.12 -5.95 7.77
N GLU A 204 -4.63 -6.50 6.66
CA GLU A 204 -5.17 -5.72 5.54
C GLU A 204 -6.31 -4.78 5.95
N SER A 205 -7.02 -5.07 7.05
CA SER A 205 -8.11 -4.21 7.52
C SER A 205 -7.60 -2.83 7.96
N GLN A 206 -6.38 -2.76 8.53
CA GLN A 206 -5.75 -1.53 9.04
C GLN A 206 -5.26 -0.57 7.95
N ILE A 207 -5.17 -1.06 6.72
CA ILE A 207 -4.75 -0.30 5.53
C ILE A 207 -5.85 -0.22 4.47
N SER A 208 -7.01 -0.79 4.78
CA SER A 208 -8.16 -0.83 3.90
C SER A 208 -8.63 0.58 3.53
N ARG A 209 -9.38 0.67 2.43
CA ARG A 209 -10.07 1.90 2.06
C ARG A 209 -10.99 2.40 3.17
N SER A 210 -11.67 1.50 3.88
CA SER A 210 -12.51 1.85 5.03
C SER A 210 -11.70 2.52 6.14
N ALA A 211 -10.57 1.92 6.55
CA ALA A 211 -9.68 2.53 7.55
C ALA A 211 -9.14 3.90 7.10
N THR A 212 -8.86 4.06 5.80
CA THR A 212 -8.45 5.35 5.23
C THR A 212 -9.58 6.39 5.32
N ILE A 213 -10.82 6.01 4.97
CA ILE A 213 -12.00 6.89 5.08
C ILE A 213 -12.26 7.27 6.53
N ASP A 214 -12.22 6.31 7.45
CA ASP A 214 -12.44 6.52 8.88
C ASP A 214 -11.38 7.49 9.44
N ALA A 215 -10.11 7.32 9.07
CA ALA A 215 -9.04 8.24 9.48
C ALA A 215 -9.19 9.63 8.87
N PHE A 216 -9.58 9.74 7.59
CA PHE A 216 -9.85 11.03 6.95
C PHE A 216 -11.03 11.76 7.59
N SER A 217 -12.05 11.03 8.03
CA SER A 217 -13.18 11.60 8.76
C SER A 217 -12.79 12.03 10.18
N TYR A 218 -12.10 11.16 10.92
CA TYR A 218 -11.71 11.41 12.32
C TYR A 218 -10.70 12.56 12.47
N GLN A 219 -9.85 12.76 11.46
CA GLN A 219 -8.82 13.81 11.44
C GLN A 219 -9.24 15.06 10.64
N ASP A 220 -10.54 15.25 10.39
CA ASP A 220 -11.15 16.41 9.73
C ASP A 220 -10.62 16.69 8.30
N ILE A 221 -10.05 15.67 7.64
CA ILE A 221 -9.49 15.80 6.28
C ILE A 221 -10.60 16.03 5.26
N PHE A 222 -11.77 15.40 5.43
CA PHE A 222 -12.91 15.65 4.56
C PHE A 222 -13.43 17.09 4.65
N LEU A 223 -13.38 17.71 5.84
CA LEU A 223 -13.78 19.10 6.03
C LEU A 223 -12.82 20.04 5.28
N VAL A 224 -11.53 19.74 5.31
CA VAL A 224 -10.51 20.49 4.57
C VAL A 224 -10.70 20.34 3.07
N LEU A 225 -10.88 19.11 2.57
CA LEU A 225 -11.13 18.86 1.14
C LEU A 225 -12.40 19.55 0.66
N LEU A 226 -13.48 19.53 1.45
CA LEU A 226 -14.72 20.23 1.15
C LEU A 226 -14.51 21.74 1.08
N THR A 227 -13.74 22.30 2.02
CA THR A 227 -13.41 23.74 2.06
C THR A 227 -12.59 24.15 0.85
N LEU A 228 -11.56 23.38 0.48
CA LEU A 228 -10.75 23.63 -0.71
C LEU A 228 -11.59 23.54 -1.99
N ALA A 229 -12.42 22.50 -2.12
CA ALA A 229 -13.27 22.31 -3.29
C ALA A 229 -14.34 23.41 -3.42
N SER A 230 -14.94 23.84 -2.32
CA SER A 230 -16.00 24.88 -2.34
C SER A 230 -15.45 26.27 -2.67
N ASN A 231 -14.18 26.53 -2.40
CA ASN A 231 -13.50 27.80 -2.70
C ASN A 231 -12.58 27.71 -3.93
N MET A 232 -12.75 26.68 -4.76
CA MET A 232 -12.00 26.51 -6.00
C MET A 232 -12.47 27.52 -7.05
N GLY A 233 -11.54 28.25 -7.66
CA GLY A 233 -11.81 29.36 -8.58
C GLY A 233 -11.59 30.73 -7.95
N ASP A 234 -11.81 30.85 -6.63
CA ASP A 234 -11.63 32.09 -5.86
C ASP A 234 -10.31 32.05 -5.07
N ASP A 235 -10.30 31.34 -3.93
CA ASP A 235 -9.14 31.26 -3.04
C ASP A 235 -8.11 30.19 -3.45
N PHE A 236 -8.49 29.24 -4.31
CA PHE A 236 -7.64 28.16 -4.81
C PHE A 236 -7.79 28.00 -6.32
N ARG A 237 -6.72 27.64 -7.02
CA ARG A 237 -6.76 27.53 -8.49
C ARG A 237 -5.87 26.44 -9.07
N THR A 238 -4.73 26.13 -8.44
CA THR A 238 -3.79 25.12 -8.97
C THR A 238 -3.85 23.80 -8.21
N GLU A 239 -4.66 23.76 -7.17
CA GLU A 239 -4.84 22.65 -6.24
C GLU A 239 -5.97 21.71 -6.68
N ASP A 240 -6.75 22.11 -7.69
CA ASP A 240 -7.92 21.40 -8.24
C ASP A 240 -7.62 19.94 -8.59
N THR A 241 -6.55 19.71 -9.34
CA THR A 241 -6.16 18.39 -9.82
C THR A 241 -5.76 17.49 -8.65
N SER A 242 -5.03 18.03 -7.67
CA SER A 242 -4.63 17.26 -6.49
C SER A 242 -5.83 16.88 -5.62
N VAL A 243 -6.78 17.80 -5.41
CA VAL A 243 -8.02 17.50 -4.68
C VAL A 243 -8.84 16.44 -5.42
N MET A 244 -8.95 16.55 -6.76
CA MET A 244 -9.62 15.57 -7.59
C MET A 244 -8.97 14.18 -7.50
N GLU A 245 -7.63 14.09 -7.54
CA GLU A 245 -6.90 12.82 -7.38
C GLU A 245 -7.17 12.17 -6.02
N ILE A 246 -7.17 12.95 -4.94
CA ILE A 246 -7.48 12.44 -3.59
C ILE A 246 -8.87 11.81 -3.59
N ILE A 247 -9.88 12.53 -4.09
CA ILE A 247 -11.26 12.04 -4.14
C ILE A 247 -11.34 10.81 -5.03
N TYR A 248 -10.71 10.82 -6.21
CA TYR A 248 -10.66 9.69 -7.13
C TYR A 248 -10.14 8.43 -6.44
N HIS A 249 -9.02 8.50 -5.72
CA HIS A 249 -8.46 7.34 -5.04
C HIS A 249 -9.33 6.82 -3.88
N LEU A 250 -10.17 7.68 -3.29
CA LEU A 250 -11.13 7.28 -2.26
C LEU A 250 -12.41 6.65 -2.84
N VAL A 251 -12.82 7.03 -4.06
CA VAL A 251 -14.08 6.55 -4.66
C VAL A 251 -13.90 5.56 -5.82
N LYS A 252 -12.67 5.35 -6.32
CA LYS A 252 -12.40 4.37 -7.38
C LYS A 252 -12.89 2.98 -6.95
N GLN A 253 -13.51 2.26 -7.88
CA GLN A 253 -14.04 0.90 -7.62
C GLN A 253 -15.03 0.84 -6.44
N VAL A 254 -15.74 1.93 -6.15
CA VAL A 254 -16.93 1.91 -5.26
C VAL A 254 -18.16 1.68 -6.12
N ASP A 255 -18.97 0.71 -5.72
CA ASP A 255 -20.29 0.48 -6.31
C ASP A 255 -21.24 1.59 -5.88
N THR A 256 -21.61 2.47 -6.82
CA THR A 256 -22.49 3.60 -6.57
C THR A 256 -23.88 3.15 -6.16
N GLU A 257 -24.39 2.04 -6.71
CA GLU A 257 -25.71 1.52 -6.36
C GLU A 257 -25.74 1.11 -4.88
N LYS A 258 -24.70 0.41 -4.41
CA LYS A 258 -24.58 0.03 -2.99
C LYS A 258 -24.39 1.24 -2.07
N LEU A 259 -23.74 2.31 -2.54
CA LEU A 259 -23.49 3.52 -1.74
C LEU A 259 -24.77 4.32 -1.46
N PHE A 260 -25.70 4.39 -2.42
CA PHE A 260 -26.96 5.13 -2.29
C PHE A 260 -28.12 4.28 -1.75
N MET A 261 -27.89 3.02 -1.38
CA MET A 261 -28.88 2.20 -0.70
C MET A 261 -29.07 2.63 0.76
N ASN A 262 -30.33 2.72 1.19
CA ASN A 262 -30.63 2.86 2.61
C ASN A 262 -30.26 1.58 3.38
N GLU A 263 -30.02 1.68 4.69
CA GLU A 263 -29.56 0.55 5.52
C GLU A 263 -30.46 -0.71 5.41
N GLN A 264 -31.79 -0.52 5.34
CA GLN A 264 -32.74 -1.61 5.12
C GLN A 264 -32.61 -2.26 3.74
N GLN A 265 -32.38 -1.44 2.69
CA GLN A 265 -32.17 -1.94 1.33
C GLN A 265 -30.84 -2.68 1.23
N LEU A 266 -29.79 -2.15 1.86
CA LEU A 266 -28.47 -2.77 1.90
C LEU A 266 -28.50 -4.12 2.63
N SER A 267 -29.17 -4.20 3.79
CA SER A 267 -29.33 -5.45 4.54
C SER A 267 -30.05 -6.52 3.71
N LYS A 268 -31.14 -6.14 3.04
CA LYS A 268 -31.88 -7.04 2.15
C LYS A 268 -31.05 -7.47 0.94
N ALA A 269 -30.29 -6.55 0.33
CA ALA A 269 -29.40 -6.84 -0.79
C ALA A 269 -28.29 -7.82 -0.37
N LYS A 270 -27.64 -7.59 0.79
CA LYS A 270 -26.63 -8.50 1.35
C LYS A 270 -27.19 -9.90 1.64
N ALA A 271 -28.38 -9.99 2.22
CA ALA A 271 -29.04 -11.28 2.47
C ALA A 271 -29.36 -12.02 1.15
N GLY A 272 -29.83 -11.29 0.13
CA GLY A 272 -30.07 -11.84 -1.20
C GLY A 272 -28.79 -12.30 -1.90
N GLU A 273 -27.71 -11.52 -1.82
CA GLU A 273 -26.39 -11.84 -2.37
C GLU A 273 -25.81 -13.10 -1.68
N LEU A 274 -25.90 -13.18 -0.35
CA LEU A 274 -25.49 -14.36 0.41
C LEU A 274 -26.29 -15.61 -0.01
N ALA A 275 -27.62 -15.49 -0.09
CA ALA A 275 -28.47 -16.61 -0.53
C ALA A 275 -28.15 -17.05 -1.97
N ALA A 276 -27.88 -16.11 -2.88
CA ALA A 276 -27.47 -16.42 -4.25
C ALA A 276 -26.11 -17.14 -4.29
N MET A 277 -25.14 -16.69 -3.49
CA MET A 277 -23.82 -17.32 -3.36
C MET A 277 -23.91 -18.73 -2.76
N MET A 278 -24.69 -18.92 -1.70
CA MET A 278 -24.95 -20.25 -1.12
C MET A 278 -25.64 -21.19 -2.11
N ASN A 279 -26.59 -20.68 -2.90
CA ASN A 279 -27.23 -21.47 -3.95
C ASN A 279 -26.23 -21.87 -5.04
N LYS A 280 -25.36 -20.95 -5.47
CA LYS A 280 -24.29 -21.21 -6.44
C LYS A 280 -23.32 -22.26 -5.91
N GLU A 281 -22.87 -22.13 -4.66
CA GLU A 281 -22.03 -23.13 -3.99
C GLU A 281 -22.72 -24.50 -3.92
N SER A 282 -23.99 -24.54 -3.48
CA SER A 282 -24.74 -25.80 -3.39
C SER A 282 -24.89 -26.48 -4.76
N SER A 283 -25.07 -25.69 -5.83
CA SER A 283 -25.17 -26.22 -7.20
C SER A 283 -23.82 -26.74 -7.71
N MET A 284 -22.72 -26.05 -7.39
CA MET A 284 -21.36 -26.54 -7.67
C MET A 284 -21.07 -27.84 -6.91
N LEU A 285 -21.39 -27.91 -5.62
CA LEU A 285 -21.23 -29.12 -4.80
C LEU A 285 -22.08 -30.28 -5.33
N LYS A 286 -23.33 -30.03 -5.73
CA LYS A 286 -24.19 -31.06 -6.35
C LYS A 286 -23.61 -31.56 -7.67
N ALA A 287 -23.11 -30.67 -8.52
CA ALA A 287 -22.48 -31.03 -9.79
C ALA A 287 -21.19 -31.84 -9.57
N TYR A 288 -20.38 -31.45 -8.59
CA TYR A 288 -19.18 -32.18 -8.17
C TYR A 288 -19.53 -33.56 -7.62
N ASN A 289 -20.45 -33.65 -6.66
CA ASN A 289 -20.88 -34.91 -6.05
C ASN A 289 -21.54 -35.86 -7.07
N ARG A 290 -22.25 -35.33 -8.08
CA ARG A 290 -22.81 -36.15 -9.16
C ARG A 290 -21.72 -36.83 -10.01
N LYS A 291 -20.57 -36.18 -10.17
CA LYS A 291 -19.41 -36.72 -10.91
C LYS A 291 -18.36 -37.37 -9.99
N GLY A 292 -18.54 -37.27 -8.68
CA GLY A 292 -17.63 -37.79 -7.67
C GLY A 292 -17.71 -39.32 -7.56
N PRO A 293 -16.63 -39.97 -7.09
CA PRO A 293 -16.63 -41.41 -6.85
C PRO A 293 -17.64 -41.76 -5.74
N THR A 294 -18.53 -42.71 -6.02
CA THR A 294 -19.55 -43.16 -5.06
C THR A 294 -19.01 -44.16 -4.04
N ARG A 295 -17.77 -44.61 -4.22
CA ARG A 295 -17.05 -45.51 -3.30
C ARG A 295 -15.66 -44.96 -2.97
N HIS A 296 -15.06 -45.52 -1.92
CA HIS A 296 -13.72 -45.14 -1.49
C HIS A 296 -12.66 -45.30 -2.60
N ASN A 297 -11.58 -44.53 -2.52
CA ASN A 297 -10.51 -44.47 -3.53
C ASN A 297 -9.88 -45.87 -3.84
N ARG A 298 -9.88 -46.78 -2.86
CA ARG A 298 -9.30 -48.14 -3.00
C ARG A 298 -10.21 -49.17 -3.70
N PHE A 299 -11.34 -48.77 -4.29
CA PHE A 299 -12.29 -49.72 -4.89
C PHE A 299 -11.73 -50.39 -6.18
N GLY A 300 -10.71 -49.81 -6.81
CA GLY A 300 -9.86 -50.52 -7.78
C GLY A 300 -10.49 -50.82 -9.14
N THR A 301 -11.56 -50.13 -9.53
CA THR A 301 -12.18 -50.34 -10.87
C THR A 301 -11.19 -50.00 -11.98
N MET A 302 -10.92 -50.98 -12.85
CA MET A 302 -10.18 -50.79 -14.10
C MET A 302 -11.08 -51.11 -15.29
N ILE A 303 -10.99 -50.27 -16.33
CA ILE A 303 -11.68 -50.48 -17.60
C ILE A 303 -10.69 -50.51 -18.74
N TRP A 304 -10.97 -51.33 -19.74
CA TRP A 304 -10.20 -51.40 -20.98
C TRP A 304 -10.98 -50.71 -22.10
N VAL A 305 -10.39 -49.68 -22.70
CA VAL A 305 -11.00 -48.91 -23.79
C VAL A 305 -10.26 -49.20 -25.09
N LYS A 306 -10.98 -49.72 -26.08
CA LYS A 306 -10.47 -49.94 -27.44
C LYS A 306 -10.51 -48.63 -28.22
N ARG A 307 -9.35 -48.20 -28.73
CA ARG A 307 -9.21 -47.00 -29.59
C ARG A 307 -9.42 -47.37 -31.06
N GLU A 308 -9.66 -46.37 -31.90
CA GLU A 308 -9.86 -46.54 -33.35
C GLU A 308 -8.65 -47.20 -34.04
N ASP A 309 -7.43 -46.97 -33.56
CA ASP A 309 -6.18 -47.63 -34.01
C ASP A 309 -6.05 -49.11 -33.57
N GLY A 310 -7.09 -49.70 -32.98
CA GLY A 310 -7.07 -51.08 -32.46
C GLY A 310 -6.28 -51.26 -31.15
N LYS A 311 -5.56 -50.25 -30.67
CA LYS A 311 -4.83 -50.27 -29.39
C LYS A 311 -5.78 -50.19 -28.19
N MET A 312 -5.52 -51.01 -27.17
CA MET A 312 -6.26 -51.02 -25.91
C MET A 312 -5.55 -50.14 -24.89
N SER A 313 -6.27 -49.25 -24.20
CA SER A 313 -5.75 -48.49 -23.06
C SER A 313 -6.54 -48.81 -21.80
N SER A 314 -5.84 -49.12 -20.71
CA SER A 314 -6.44 -49.28 -19.38
C SER A 314 -6.64 -47.91 -18.73
N LEU A 315 -7.81 -47.71 -18.12
CA LEU A 315 -8.11 -46.53 -17.32
C LEU A 315 -8.62 -46.99 -15.96
N SER A 316 -8.21 -46.31 -14.90
CA SER A 316 -8.69 -46.54 -13.54
C SER A 316 -9.74 -45.51 -13.12
N GLY A 317 -10.70 -45.95 -12.30
CA GLY A 317 -11.75 -45.11 -11.72
C GLY A 317 -13.15 -45.45 -12.23
N GLN A 318 -14.13 -45.30 -11.33
CA GLN A 318 -15.55 -45.60 -11.57
C GLN A 318 -16.22 -44.59 -12.50
N ASP A 319 -15.76 -43.34 -12.45
CA ASP A 319 -16.19 -42.23 -13.29
C ASP A 319 -15.95 -42.48 -14.78
N ALA A 320 -14.88 -43.20 -15.13
CA ALA A 320 -14.59 -43.58 -16.50
C ALA A 320 -15.55 -44.66 -17.05
N LEU A 321 -16.22 -45.41 -16.18
CA LEU A 321 -17.22 -46.42 -16.56
C LEU A 321 -18.58 -45.78 -16.83
N ALA A 322 -18.96 -44.78 -16.02
CA ALA A 322 -20.32 -44.22 -16.03
C ALA A 322 -20.54 -43.15 -17.11
N ASP A 323 -19.50 -42.43 -17.53
CA ASP A 323 -19.62 -41.31 -18.46
C ASP A 323 -18.58 -41.38 -19.60
N ALA A 324 -19.07 -41.45 -20.83
CA ALA A 324 -18.25 -41.51 -22.04
C ALA A 324 -17.41 -40.23 -22.25
N SER A 325 -17.91 -39.07 -21.84
CA SER A 325 -17.20 -37.79 -21.96
C SER A 325 -16.04 -37.71 -20.96
N MET A 326 -16.28 -38.10 -19.69
CA MET A 326 -15.23 -38.18 -18.66
C MET A 326 -14.16 -39.22 -19.02
N ARG A 327 -14.56 -40.36 -19.60
CA ARG A 327 -13.65 -41.37 -20.15
C ARG A 327 -12.73 -40.79 -21.21
N ASN A 328 -13.26 -40.06 -22.19
CA ASN A 328 -12.45 -39.42 -23.24
C ASN A 328 -11.53 -38.32 -22.68
N GLN A 329 -11.99 -37.56 -21.68
CA GLN A 329 -11.17 -36.57 -20.99
C GLN A 329 -10.00 -37.22 -20.24
N LYS A 330 -10.25 -38.34 -19.53
CA LYS A 330 -9.20 -39.13 -18.87
C LYS A 330 -8.22 -39.74 -19.85
N VAL A 331 -8.70 -40.26 -20.99
CA VAL A 331 -7.84 -40.74 -22.08
C VAL A 331 -6.95 -39.61 -22.62
N GLY A 332 -7.48 -38.39 -22.72
CA GLY A 332 -6.73 -37.20 -23.09
C GLY A 332 -5.65 -36.83 -22.08
N GLN A 333 -5.98 -36.74 -20.79
CA GLN A 333 -5.02 -36.44 -19.71
C GLN A 333 -3.90 -37.49 -19.60
N HIS A 334 -4.21 -38.77 -19.89
CA HIS A 334 -3.20 -39.83 -19.88
C HIS A 334 -2.26 -39.83 -21.09
N LYS A 335 -2.53 -39.04 -22.14
CA LYS A 335 -1.64 -38.92 -23.31
C LYS A 335 -0.44 -38.01 -23.07
N ASP A 336 -0.49 -37.13 -22.05
CA ASP A 336 0.58 -36.16 -21.74
C ASP A 336 1.61 -36.69 -20.71
N LEU A 337 1.46 -37.93 -20.25
CA LEU A 337 2.48 -38.60 -19.44
C LEU A 337 3.48 -39.29 -20.37
N PRO A 338 4.80 -38.97 -20.32
CA PRO A 338 5.79 -39.68 -21.10
C PRO A 338 5.75 -41.16 -20.71
N ALA A 339 5.77 -42.03 -21.72
CA ALA A 339 5.88 -43.46 -21.51
C ALA A 339 7.15 -43.73 -20.69
N ALA A 340 6.97 -44.13 -19.43
CA ALA A 340 8.06 -44.70 -18.66
C ALA A 340 8.50 -45.98 -19.39
N SER A 341 9.76 -45.94 -19.84
CA SER A 341 10.49 -47.02 -20.52
C SER A 341 10.58 -48.29 -19.70
#